data_AF-A0A849BPJ7-F1
#
_entry.id   AF-A0A849BPJ7-F1
#
_cell.length_a   1.000
_cell.length_b   1.000
_cell.length_c   1.000
_cell.angle_alpha   90.00
_cell.angle_beta   90.00
_cell.angle_gamma   90.00
#
_symmetry.space_group_name_H-M   'P 1'
#
loop_
_entity.id
_entity.type
_entity.pdbx_description
1 polymer ?
#
loop_
_entity_poly.entity_id
_entity_poly.type
_entity_poly.pdbx_seq_one_letter_code
_entity_poly.pdbx_strand_id
1 'polypeptide(L)'
;MKETLLAYHFLRTADGPLTADVLDQRIEDWFRRRWETTFDFEIRGGLDKLRELELLTEDEHGALGVVGLPEAKQRLDRRWDNLFRIHTPTSEVIGRTRESA
;
A
#
# COMPACT_ATOMS: atom_id res chain seq x y z
N MET A 1 -3.11 -2.75 -8.99
CA MET A 1 -1.77 -2.96 -8.36
C MET A 1 -0.71 -2.12 -9.06
N LYS A 2 -0.66 -2.12 -10.39
CA LYS A 2 0.14 -1.18 -11.18
C LYS A 2 -0.14 0.28 -10.81
N GLU A 3 -1.42 0.65 -10.60
CA GLU A 3 -1.78 2.01 -10.20
C GLU A 3 -1.15 2.39 -8.86
N THR A 4 -1.20 1.48 -7.89
CA THR A 4 -0.68 1.67 -6.53
C THR A 4 0.82 1.94 -6.50
N LEU A 5 1.61 1.16 -7.25
CA LEU A 5 3.07 1.31 -7.29
C LEU A 5 3.48 2.62 -7.96
N LEU A 6 2.83 2.98 -9.07
CA LEU A 6 3.09 4.23 -9.76
C LEU A 6 2.65 5.44 -8.92
N ALA A 7 1.46 5.39 -8.30
CA ALA A 7 1.01 6.42 -7.37
C ALA A 7 2.02 6.63 -6.23
N TYR A 8 2.50 5.54 -5.60
CA TYR A 8 3.51 5.63 -4.54
C TYR A 8 4.81 6.25 -5.04
N HIS A 9 5.30 5.81 -6.21
CA HIS A 9 6.54 6.33 -6.78
C HIS A 9 6.46 7.83 -7.06
N PHE A 10 5.42 8.27 -7.77
CA PHE A 10 5.26 9.66 -8.16
C PHE A 10 4.97 10.58 -6.98
N LEU A 11 4.22 10.13 -5.96
CA LEU A 11 4.05 10.88 -4.71
C LEU A 11 5.38 10.99 -3.94
N ARG A 12 6.20 9.93 -3.96
CA ARG A 12 7.48 9.93 -3.24
C ARG A 12 8.53 10.82 -3.89
N THR A 13 8.54 10.92 -5.22
CA THR A 13 9.50 11.71 -6.00
C THR A 13 8.99 13.11 -6.33
N ALA A 14 7.79 13.49 -5.86
CA ALA A 14 7.26 14.82 -6.06
C ALA A 14 8.03 15.85 -5.22
N ASP A 15 8.44 16.95 -5.86
CA ASP A 15 9.07 18.10 -5.20
C ASP A 15 8.06 19.02 -4.47
N GLY A 16 6.78 18.64 -4.41
CA GLY A 16 5.73 19.46 -3.82
C GLY A 16 4.38 18.74 -3.71
N PRO A 17 3.39 19.38 -3.08
CA PRO A 17 2.07 18.80 -2.82
C PRO A 17 1.35 18.46 -4.12
N LEU A 18 0.68 17.30 -4.17
CA LEU A 18 -0.10 16.85 -5.33
C LEU A 18 -1.53 16.54 -4.93
N THR A 19 -2.47 16.96 -5.76
CA THR A 19 -3.86 16.45 -5.70
C THR A 19 -3.96 15.18 -6.54
N ALA A 20 -5.05 14.42 -6.37
CA ALA A 20 -5.32 13.22 -7.15
C ALA A 20 -5.31 13.49 -8.67
N ASP A 21 -6.00 14.55 -9.10
CA ASP A 21 -6.10 14.90 -10.53
C ASP A 21 -4.75 15.32 -11.13
N VAL A 22 -3.93 16.06 -10.36
CA VAL A 22 -2.58 16.44 -10.80
C VAL A 22 -1.67 15.21 -10.89
N LEU A 23 -1.79 14.29 -9.94
CA LEU A 23 -1.02 13.05 -9.93
C LEU A 23 -1.39 12.16 -11.14
N ASP A 24 -2.68 12.00 -11.41
CA ASP A 24 -3.20 11.24 -12.55
C ASP A 24 -2.62 11.80 -13.87
N GLN A 25 -2.81 13.09 -14.11
CA GLN A 25 -2.34 13.74 -15.32
C GLN A 25 -0.81 13.63 -15.49
N ARG A 26 -0.04 13.70 -14.40
CA ARG A 26 1.43 13.56 -14.44
C ARG A 26 1.85 12.17 -14.89
N ILE A 27 1.16 11.13 -14.44
CA ILE A 27 1.47 9.75 -14.82
C ILE A 27 1.12 9.53 -16.30
N GLU A 28 -0.05 9.97 -16.74
CA GLU A 28 -0.46 9.92 -18.15
C GLU A 28 0.53 10.65 -19.07
N ASP A 29 0.93 11.87 -18.68
CA ASP A 29 1.91 12.66 -19.43
C ASP A 29 3.26 11.97 -19.51
N TRP A 30 3.69 11.31 -18.43
CA TRP A 30 4.92 10.53 -18.42
C TRP A 30 4.87 9.36 -19.40
N PHE A 31 3.74 8.63 -19.44
CA PHE A 31 3.55 7.57 -20.43
C PHE A 31 3.54 8.08 -21.87
N ARG A 32 2.83 9.18 -22.11
CA ARG A 32 2.76 9.82 -23.43
C ARG A 32 4.14 10.22 -23.93
N ARG A 33 4.98 10.81 -23.08
CA ARG A 33 6.33 11.26 -23.47
C ARG A 33 7.30 10.09 -23.65
N ARG A 34 7.17 9.02 -22.86
CA ARG A 34 8.16 7.93 -22.83
C ARG A 34 7.86 6.80 -23.81
N TRP A 35 6.59 6.62 -24.19
CA TRP A 35 6.10 5.53 -25.05
C TRP A 35 5.03 5.96 -26.07
N GLU A 36 4.78 7.26 -26.27
CA GLU A 36 3.76 7.77 -27.21
C GLU A 36 2.36 7.15 -27.01
N THR A 37 2.09 6.71 -25.78
CA THR A 37 0.85 6.00 -25.42
C THR A 37 -0.03 6.91 -24.59
N THR A 38 -1.31 6.98 -24.94
CA THR A 38 -2.31 7.76 -24.20
C THR A 38 -3.42 6.83 -23.73
N PHE A 39 -3.76 6.92 -22.45
CA PHE A 39 -4.82 6.17 -21.81
C PHE A 39 -5.24 6.90 -20.53
N ASP A 40 -6.45 6.64 -20.06
CA ASP A 40 -6.91 7.06 -18.73
C ASP A 40 -6.25 6.16 -17.68
N PHE A 41 -5.46 6.75 -16.80
CA PHE A 41 -4.70 6.00 -15.80
C PHE A 41 -5.56 5.42 -14.67
N GLU A 42 -6.72 6.03 -14.38
CA GLU A 42 -7.60 5.71 -13.25
C GLU A 42 -6.89 5.73 -11.88
N ILE A 43 -6.29 6.87 -11.49
CA ILE A 43 -5.52 7.01 -10.23
C ILE A 43 -6.24 6.54 -8.96
N ARG A 44 -7.59 6.61 -8.95
CA ARG A 44 -8.43 6.29 -7.78
C ARG A 44 -8.15 4.90 -7.23
N GLY A 45 -8.07 3.88 -8.09
CA GLY A 45 -7.79 2.51 -7.65
C GLY A 45 -6.40 2.37 -7.01
N GLY A 46 -5.43 3.17 -7.47
CA GLY A 46 -4.11 3.25 -6.87
C GLY A 46 -4.14 3.86 -5.46
N LEU A 47 -4.80 5.01 -5.33
CA LEU A 47 -4.92 5.75 -4.06
C LEU A 47 -5.73 4.98 -3.01
N ASP A 48 -6.83 4.34 -3.42
CA ASP A 48 -7.65 3.52 -2.52
C ASP A 48 -6.83 2.36 -1.95
N LYS A 49 -6.00 1.73 -2.78
CA LYS A 49 -5.11 0.67 -2.30
C LYS A 49 -4.01 1.20 -1.39
N LEU A 50 -3.45 2.37 -1.65
CA LEU A 50 -2.48 3.01 -0.74
C LEU A 50 -3.13 3.37 0.60
N ARG A 51 -4.37 3.84 0.60
CA ARG A 51 -5.14 4.13 1.82
C ARG A 51 -5.44 2.84 2.59
N GLU A 52 -5.88 1.79 1.91
CA GLU A 52 -6.12 0.46 2.48
C GLU A 52 -4.87 -0.12 3.14
N LEU A 53 -3.70 0.06 2.52
CA LEU A 53 -2.40 -0.38 3.02
C LEU A 53 -1.78 0.56 4.06
N GLU A 54 -2.48 1.63 4.43
CA GLU A 54 -2.01 2.67 5.34
C GLU A 54 -0.69 3.30 4.87
N LEU A 55 -0.53 3.51 3.56
CA LEU A 55 0.67 4.14 3.00
C LEU A 55 0.45 5.59 2.56
N LEU A 56 -0.81 5.98 2.36
CA LEU A 56 -1.21 7.31 1.92
C LEU A 56 -1.32 8.27 3.12
N THR A 57 -0.83 9.49 2.93
CA THR A 57 -1.11 10.64 3.80
C THR A 57 -1.85 11.71 3.00
N GLU A 58 -2.70 12.48 3.66
CA GLU A 58 -3.46 13.56 3.07
C GLU A 58 -3.52 14.69 4.07
N ASP A 59 -3.20 15.91 3.65
CA ASP A 59 -3.27 17.10 4.52
C ASP A 59 -4.68 17.72 4.51
N GLU A 60 -4.85 18.76 5.32
CA GLU A 60 -6.10 19.51 5.46
C GLU A 60 -6.53 20.28 4.20
N HIS A 61 -5.65 20.40 3.21
CA HIS A 61 -5.92 21.02 1.90
C HIS A 61 -6.12 19.99 0.78
N GLY A 62 -6.11 18.69 1.09
CA GLY A 62 -6.26 17.61 0.12
C GLY A 62 -4.98 17.32 -0.67
N ALA A 63 -3.82 17.79 -0.20
CA ALA A 63 -2.54 17.40 -0.77
C ALA A 63 -2.15 16.00 -0.30
N LEU A 64 -1.84 15.15 -1.27
CA LEU A 64 -1.46 13.76 -1.09
C LEU A 64 0.03 13.62 -0.87
N GLY A 65 0.39 12.67 -0.01
CA GLY A 65 1.75 12.20 0.23
C GLY A 65 1.77 10.71 0.53
N VAL A 66 2.97 10.16 0.72
CA VAL A 66 3.15 8.77 1.15
C VAL A 66 4.21 8.66 2.23
N VAL A 67 4.05 7.66 3.10
CA VAL A 67 5.08 7.33 4.09
C VAL A 67 6.38 6.87 3.41
N GLY A 68 7.52 7.10 4.06
CA GLY A 68 8.83 6.71 3.53
C GLY A 68 9.00 5.19 3.41
N LEU A 69 9.92 4.74 2.55
CA LEU A 69 10.15 3.31 2.28
C LEU A 69 10.37 2.44 3.54
N PRO A 70 11.15 2.86 4.56
CA PRO A 70 11.32 2.05 5.77
C PRO A 70 9.99 1.81 6.50
N GLU A 71 9.17 2.85 6.60
CA GLU A 71 7.87 2.79 7.25
C GLU A 71 6.85 2.01 6.40
N ALA A 72 6.85 2.22 5.08
CA ALA A 72 6.01 1.47 4.17
C ALA A 72 6.28 -0.03 4.29
N LYS A 73 7.56 -0.43 4.30
CA LYS A 73 7.96 -1.83 4.52
C LYS A 73 7.43 -2.35 5.86
N GLN A 74 7.63 -1.61 6.95
CA GLN A 74 7.16 -2.03 8.27
C GLN A 74 5.63 -2.22 8.30
N ARG A 75 4.86 -1.31 7.70
CA ARG A 75 3.39 -1.40 7.63
C ARG A 75 2.95 -2.63 6.84
N LEU A 76 3.61 -2.91 5.70
CA LEU A 76 3.33 -4.09 4.88
C LEU A 76 3.69 -5.40 5.59
N ASP A 77 4.84 -5.47 6.27
CA ASP A 77 5.26 -6.64 7.05
C ASP A 77 4.23 -6.96 8.14
N ARG A 78 3.80 -5.94 8.92
CA ARG A 78 2.76 -6.12 9.96
C ARG A 78 1.45 -6.65 9.39
N ARG A 79 1.02 -6.11 8.25
CA ARG A 79 -0.22 -6.55 7.59
C ARG A 79 -0.09 -7.99 7.13
N TRP A 80 1.06 -8.36 6.56
CA TRP A 80 1.35 -9.72 6.13
C TRP A 80 1.33 -10.69 7.31
N ASP A 81 2.03 -10.38 8.40
CA ASP A 81 2.06 -11.21 9.61
C ASP A 81 0.64 -11.46 10.15
N ASN A 82 -0.21 -10.42 10.18
CA ASN A 82 -1.59 -10.52 10.65
C ASN A 82 -2.46 -11.44 9.79
N LEU A 83 -2.26 -11.46 8.46
CA LEU A 83 -3.02 -12.34 7.56
C LEU A 83 -2.69 -13.82 7.78
N PHE A 84 -1.44 -14.14 8.09
CA PHE A 84 -0.98 -15.53 8.25
C PHE A 84 -0.96 -16.03 9.70
N ARG A 85 -1.18 -15.15 10.70
CA ARG A 85 -1.29 -15.53 12.12
C ARG A 85 -2.54 -16.35 12.45
N ILE A 86 -3.53 -16.42 11.54
CA ILE A 86 -4.81 -17.12 11.75
C ILE A 86 -4.68 -18.66 11.56
N HIS A 87 -3.51 -19.18 11.20
CA HIS A 87 -3.26 -20.63 11.11
C HIS A 87 -2.37 -21.15 12.23
N THR A 88 -2.78 -21.00 13.49
CA THR A 88 -2.39 -21.99 14.50
C THR A 88 -3.62 -22.84 14.77
N PRO A 89 -3.70 -24.07 14.22
CA PRO A 89 -4.73 -25.00 14.67
C PRO A 89 -4.49 -25.21 16.15
N THR A 90 -5.52 -24.96 16.97
CA THR A 90 -5.57 -25.37 18.37
C THR A 90 -5.17 -26.85 18.45
N SER A 91 -3.92 -27.11 18.83
CA SER A 91 -3.39 -28.43 19.10
C SER A 91 -2.71 -28.36 20.45
N GLU A 92 -3.54 -28.45 21.49
CA GLU A 92 -3.23 -28.86 22.87
C GLU A 92 -4.61 -29.02 23.53
N VAL A 93 -5.03 -30.20 24.00
CA VAL A 93 -4.37 -31.01 25.02
C VAL A 93 -4.58 -32.51 24.73
N ILE A 94 -3.52 -33.22 24.33
CA ILE A 94 -3.34 -34.64 24.63
C ILE A 94 -2.05 -34.75 25.42
N GLY A 95 -2.13 -35.02 26.72
CA GLY A 95 -0.94 -35.38 27.47
C GLY A 95 -1.03 -35.36 28.98
N ARG A 96 -1.42 -36.52 29.53
CA ARG A 96 -0.94 -37.11 30.79
C ARG A 96 -1.55 -36.62 32.11
N THR A 97 -2.28 -37.54 32.74
CA THR A 97 -1.94 -37.94 34.11
C THR A 97 -1.68 -39.45 34.10
N ARG A 98 -0.40 -39.83 34.23
CA ARG A 98 -0.01 -41.13 34.80
C ARG A 98 -0.04 -40.95 36.32
N GLU A 99 -0.49 -41.96 37.07
CA GLU A 99 0.29 -42.65 38.11
C GLU A 99 -0.62 -43.39 39.12
N SER A 100 -0.10 -44.52 39.57
CA SER A 100 -0.75 -45.66 40.25
C SER A 100 -1.01 -45.45 41.74
N ALA A 101 -2.06 -46.10 42.26
CA ALA A 101 -2.09 -46.79 43.57
C ALA A 101 -3.30 -47.74 43.62
#